data_AF-A0A6G3MM08-F1
#
_entry.id   AF-A0A6G3MM08-F1
#
_cell.length_a   1.000
_cell.length_b   1.000
_cell.length_c   1.000
_cell.angle_alpha   90.00
_cell.angle_beta   90.00
_cell.angle_gamma   90.00
#
_symmetry.space_group_name_H-M   'P 1'
#
loop_
_entity.id
_entity.type
_entity.pdbx_description
1 polymer ?
#
loop_
_entity_poly.entity_id
_entity_poly.type
_entity_poly.pdbx_seq_one_letter_code
_entity_poly.pdbx_strand_id
1 'polypeptide(L)'
;ERFDSSYPLFLMSFLVKKKNFYGQKGPSGYVPGVGRGATGFITRSDIGTAREAGEIFLERNYFSQKRKHGDSNQPGAPDEDDHEDLNDANYDEFAGYSGSLFATGPYEKDDEEADQIYASIDKRMDERRKDHREKKLQIQMVSFRKQRPKIQQQFSDLKRK
;
A
#
# COMPACT_ATOMS: atom_id res chain seq x y z
N GLU A 1 -38.02 -45.87 51.86
CA GLU A 1 -36.55 -45.74 51.74
C GLU A 1 -36.17 -45.54 50.28
N ARG A 2 -35.27 -44.58 50.04
CA ARG A 2 -34.31 -44.41 48.91
C ARG A 2 -34.83 -44.69 47.48
N PHE A 3 -35.11 -43.60 46.76
CA PHE A 3 -35.16 -43.59 45.29
C PHE A 3 -33.75 -43.44 44.72
N ASP A 4 -33.48 -44.23 43.68
CA ASP A 4 -32.18 -44.48 43.06
C ASP A 4 -31.52 -43.26 42.39
N SER A 5 -30.20 -43.32 42.43
CA SER A 5 -29.24 -42.42 41.82
C SER A 5 -29.18 -42.54 40.29
N SER A 6 -29.22 -41.41 39.59
CA SER A 6 -28.50 -41.25 38.31
C SER A 6 -28.36 -39.77 37.97
N TYR A 7 -27.19 -39.19 38.23
CA TYR A 7 -26.86 -37.83 37.76
C TYR A 7 -26.15 -37.94 36.40
N PRO A 8 -26.68 -37.37 35.31
CA PRO A 8 -25.95 -37.34 34.05
C PRO A 8 -24.83 -36.30 34.11
N LEU A 9 -23.61 -36.77 33.86
CA LEU A 9 -22.40 -35.97 33.64
C LEU A 9 -22.57 -35.10 32.39
N PHE A 10 -22.89 -33.82 32.57
CA PHE A 10 -22.90 -32.86 31.47
C PHE A 10 -21.48 -32.40 31.17
N LEU A 11 -20.93 -32.90 30.07
CA LEU A 11 -19.64 -32.52 29.50
C LEU A 11 -19.63 -31.00 29.26
N MET A 12 -18.92 -30.25 30.10
CA MET A 12 -18.62 -28.84 29.85
C MET A 12 -17.70 -28.74 28.62
N SER A 13 -18.30 -28.60 27.46
CA SER A 13 -17.61 -28.16 26.25
C SER A 13 -17.11 -26.74 26.51
N PHE A 14 -15.82 -26.59 26.76
CA PHE A 14 -15.16 -25.29 26.71
C PHE A 14 -15.33 -24.76 25.28
N LEU A 15 -16.29 -23.86 25.11
CA LEU A 15 -16.56 -23.16 23.87
C LEU A 15 -15.33 -22.32 23.53
N VAL A 16 -14.46 -22.83 22.67
CA VAL A 16 -13.43 -22.00 22.03
C VAL A 16 -14.17 -20.93 21.25
N LYS A 17 -14.14 -19.68 21.75
CA LYS A 17 -14.71 -18.51 21.08
C LYS A 17 -13.99 -18.35 19.74
N LYS A 18 -14.59 -18.92 18.68
CA LYS A 18 -14.17 -18.68 17.29
C LYS A 18 -14.25 -17.17 17.08
N LYS A 19 -13.18 -16.52 16.65
CA LYS A 19 -13.27 -15.10 16.29
C LYS A 19 -14.17 -15.02 15.06
N ASN A 20 -15.43 -14.63 15.26
CA ASN A 20 -16.54 -14.79 14.30
C ASN A 20 -16.32 -14.16 12.91
N PHE A 21 -15.27 -13.36 12.73
CA PHE A 21 -15.01 -12.61 11.50
C PHE A 21 -13.65 -12.95 10.83
N TYR A 22 -12.66 -13.42 11.59
CA TYR A 22 -11.33 -13.72 11.03
C TYR A 22 -11.40 -15.02 10.21
N GLY A 23 -11.21 -14.91 8.89
CA GLY A 23 -11.24 -16.05 7.94
C GLY A 23 -12.56 -16.25 7.21
N GLN A 24 -13.60 -15.47 7.48
CA GLN A 24 -14.78 -15.40 6.62
C GLN A 24 -14.48 -14.51 5.41
N LYS A 25 -14.95 -14.90 4.21
CA LYS A 25 -14.89 -14.01 3.05
C LYS A 25 -15.74 -12.77 3.34
N GLY A 26 -15.24 -11.60 2.91
CA GLY A 26 -15.98 -10.35 3.06
C GLY A 26 -17.39 -10.46 2.44
N PRO A 27 -18.41 -9.83 3.04
CA PRO A 27 -19.77 -9.87 2.51
C PRO A 27 -19.83 -9.31 1.08
N SER A 28 -20.60 -9.97 0.22
CA SER A 28 -20.75 -9.58 -1.19
C SER A 28 -21.34 -8.18 -1.29
N GLY A 29 -20.73 -7.32 -2.13
CA GLY A 29 -21.16 -5.94 -2.33
C GLY A 29 -20.76 -4.95 -1.22
N TYR A 30 -20.00 -5.39 -0.20
CA TYR A 30 -19.49 -4.47 0.83
C TYR A 30 -18.45 -3.51 0.24
N VAL A 31 -18.73 -2.21 0.37
CA VAL A 31 -17.77 -1.16 0.06
C VAL A 31 -17.07 -0.74 1.36
N PRO A 32 -15.74 -0.92 1.48
CA PRO A 32 -15.00 -0.55 2.68
C PRO A 32 -15.17 0.95 2.96
N GLY A 33 -15.37 1.32 4.23
CA GLY A 33 -15.69 2.70 4.61
C GLY A 33 -17.17 3.01 4.59
N VAL A 34 -17.84 2.76 3.47
CA VAL A 34 -19.26 3.13 3.28
C VAL A 34 -20.18 2.31 4.18
N GLY A 35 -20.00 0.99 4.26
CA GLY A 35 -20.89 0.13 5.05
C GLY A 35 -20.80 0.33 6.58
N ARG A 36 -19.79 1.09 7.06
CA ARG A 36 -19.67 1.53 8.46
C ARG A 36 -20.11 2.99 8.67
N GLY A 37 -20.58 3.67 7.64
CA GLY A 37 -20.93 5.09 7.66
C GLY A 37 -19.71 6.02 7.72
N ALA A 38 -18.51 5.56 7.38
CA ALA A 38 -17.34 6.43 7.35
C ALA A 38 -17.36 7.31 6.11
N THR A 39 -17.42 8.61 6.34
CA THR A 39 -17.28 9.66 5.33
C THR A 39 -16.03 10.48 5.64
N GLY A 40 -15.38 11.02 4.61
CA GLY A 40 -14.28 11.97 4.81
C GLY A 40 -14.78 13.25 5.49
N PHE A 41 -13.92 13.91 6.26
CA PHE A 41 -14.27 15.19 6.88
C PHE A 41 -14.65 16.21 5.80
N ILE A 42 -15.76 16.90 6.02
CA ILE A 42 -16.23 17.93 5.11
C ILE A 42 -15.45 19.22 5.41
N THR A 43 -14.69 19.73 4.45
CA THR A 43 -14.00 21.01 4.60
C THR A 43 -14.91 22.17 4.20
N ARG A 44 -14.52 23.40 4.56
CA ARG A 44 -15.27 24.62 4.16
C ARG A 44 -15.41 24.75 2.63
N SER A 45 -14.50 24.16 1.86
CA SER A 45 -14.53 24.14 0.40
C SER A 45 -15.57 23.18 -0.18
N ASP A 46 -15.95 22.13 0.56
CA ASP A 46 -16.87 21.09 0.09
C ASP A 46 -18.36 21.48 0.13
N ILE A 47 -18.76 22.37 1.04
CA ILE A 47 -20.18 22.69 1.30
C ILE A 47 -20.70 23.81 0.40
N GLY A 48 -19.83 24.66 -0.16
CA GLY A 48 -20.23 25.89 -0.84
C GLY A 48 -21.03 26.83 0.06
N THR A 49 -21.73 27.82 -0.52
CA THR A 49 -22.63 28.70 0.24
C THR A 49 -23.86 27.92 0.70
N ALA A 50 -23.99 27.75 2.02
CA ALA A 50 -25.16 27.32 2.79
C ALA A 50 -26.11 26.32 2.10
N ARG A 51 -25.68 25.06 1.96
CA ARG A 51 -26.56 23.92 1.70
C ARG A 51 -26.77 23.09 2.96
N GLU A 52 -27.95 22.49 3.09
CA GLU A 52 -28.34 21.67 4.24
C GLU A 52 -27.53 20.36 4.28
N ALA A 53 -26.98 20.01 5.45
CA ALA A 53 -25.96 18.95 5.59
C ALA A 53 -26.42 17.52 5.23
N GLY A 54 -27.73 17.29 5.09
CA GLY A 54 -28.30 15.97 4.84
C GLY A 54 -28.15 15.46 3.39
N GLU A 55 -28.20 16.34 2.39
CA GLU A 55 -28.22 15.93 0.97
C GLU A 55 -26.83 15.51 0.46
N ILE A 56 -25.76 16.10 1.02
CA ILE A 56 -24.36 15.80 0.68
C ILE A 56 -23.99 14.33 0.98
N PHE A 57 -24.61 13.74 2.01
CA PHE A 57 -24.30 12.39 2.49
C PHE A 57 -24.68 11.30 1.49
N LEU A 58 -25.84 11.43 0.84
CA LEU A 58 -26.32 10.43 -0.11
C LEU A 58 -25.58 10.57 -1.45
N GLU A 59 -25.45 11.80 -1.94
CA GLU A 59 -24.87 12.09 -3.25
C GLU A 59 -23.38 11.66 -3.34
N ARG A 60 -22.57 11.94 -2.31
CA ARG A 60 -21.15 11.51 -2.26
C ARG A 60 -21.01 9.97 -2.28
N ASN A 61 -21.85 9.25 -1.54
CA ASN A 61 -21.78 7.79 -1.45
C ASN A 61 -22.12 7.10 -2.78
N TYR A 62 -23.06 7.67 -3.55
CA TYR A 62 -23.40 7.19 -4.90
C TYR A 62 -22.31 7.53 -5.93
N PHE A 63 -21.68 8.70 -5.84
CA PHE A 63 -20.58 9.06 -6.75
C PHE A 63 -19.29 8.27 -6.48
N SER A 64 -18.97 7.96 -5.23
CA SER A 64 -17.82 7.11 -4.88
C SER A 64 -17.93 5.68 -5.42
N GLN A 65 -19.15 5.16 -5.63
CA GLN A 65 -19.37 3.87 -6.28
C GLN A 65 -19.18 3.93 -7.80
N LYS A 66 -19.53 5.06 -8.44
CA LYS A 66 -19.42 5.24 -9.89
C LYS A 66 -17.98 5.45 -10.37
N ARG A 67 -17.09 6.00 -9.54
CA ARG A 67 -15.66 6.21 -9.87
C ARG A 67 -14.90 4.89 -10.07
N LYS A 68 -15.35 3.79 -9.46
CA LYS A 68 -14.75 2.45 -9.65
C LYS A 68 -15.19 1.73 -10.93
N HIS A 69 -16.14 2.29 -11.67
CA HIS A 69 -16.59 1.76 -12.95
C HIS A 69 -16.36 2.82 -14.05
N GLY A 70 -15.15 3.39 -14.05
CA GLY A 70 -14.64 4.18 -15.17
C GLY A 70 -14.26 3.26 -16.32
N ASP A 71 -14.68 3.64 -17.51
CA ASP A 71 -14.46 2.97 -18.79
C ASP A 71 -12.97 2.93 -19.16
N SER A 72 -12.24 1.91 -18.70
CA SER A 72 -10.91 1.54 -19.20
C SER A 72 -10.99 0.17 -19.87
N ASN A 73 -11.42 0.17 -21.15
CA ASN A 73 -11.27 -0.97 -22.04
C ASN A 73 -9.78 -1.21 -22.41
N GLN A 74 -8.93 -1.52 -21.43
CA GLN A 74 -7.62 -2.14 -21.62
C GLN A 74 -7.39 -3.21 -20.54
N PRO A 75 -7.32 -4.50 -20.91
CA PRO A 75 -7.04 -5.56 -19.95
C PRO A 75 -5.54 -5.56 -19.62
N GLY A 76 -5.14 -4.91 -18.52
CA GLY A 76 -3.78 -5.07 -18.00
C GLY A 76 -3.18 -3.93 -17.19
N ALA A 77 -3.79 -2.73 -17.17
CA ALA A 77 -3.31 -1.65 -16.30
C ALA A 77 -3.84 -1.88 -14.88
N PRO A 78 -2.99 -2.00 -13.84
CA PRO A 78 -3.48 -1.95 -12.47
C PRO A 78 -4.11 -0.58 -12.22
N ASP A 79 -5.29 -0.56 -11.61
CA ASP A 79 -5.97 0.66 -11.14
C ASP A 79 -5.13 1.34 -10.02
N GLU A 80 -4.03 2.00 -10.40
CA GLU A 80 -3.10 2.69 -9.49
C GLU A 80 -3.39 4.19 -9.36
N ASP A 81 -4.45 4.70 -10.01
CA ASP A 81 -4.72 6.15 -10.12
C ASP A 81 -5.31 6.81 -8.85
N ASP A 82 -5.70 6.07 -7.82
CA ASP A 82 -6.42 6.67 -6.67
C ASP A 82 -5.60 6.75 -5.36
N HIS A 83 -4.34 6.32 -5.36
CA HIS A 83 -3.50 6.30 -4.16
C HIS A 83 -2.10 6.85 -4.41
N GLU A 84 -2.02 8.11 -4.84
CA GLU A 84 -0.79 8.90 -4.70
C GLU A 84 -0.31 8.82 -3.25
N ASP A 85 0.90 8.31 -3.02
CA ASP A 85 1.47 8.16 -1.68
C ASP A 85 1.99 9.52 -1.17
N LEU A 86 1.05 10.40 -0.83
CA LEU A 86 1.29 11.77 -0.34
C LEU A 86 1.63 11.81 1.15
N ASN A 87 2.23 10.76 1.68
CA ASN A 87 2.66 10.71 3.08
C ASN A 87 4.03 11.41 3.25
N ASP A 88 4.29 11.93 4.45
CA ASP A 88 5.55 12.60 4.77
C ASP A 88 6.79 11.68 4.68
N ALA A 89 6.61 10.35 4.77
CA ALA A 89 7.71 9.39 4.63
C ALA A 89 8.16 9.20 3.17
N ASN A 90 7.28 9.52 2.22
CA ASN A 90 7.56 9.53 0.79
C ASN A 90 8.01 10.91 0.30
N TYR A 91 7.80 11.97 1.10
CA TYR A 91 8.27 13.32 0.81
C TYR A 91 9.71 13.53 1.25
N ASP A 92 10.55 14.00 0.32
CA ASP A 92 11.89 14.53 0.60
C ASP A 92 11.92 16.04 0.32
N GLU A 93 12.62 16.81 1.16
CA GLU A 93 12.65 18.28 1.03
C GLU A 93 13.34 18.74 -0.26
N PHE A 94 14.32 17.97 -0.75
CA PHE A 94 15.06 18.30 -1.97
C PHE A 94 14.38 17.74 -3.22
N ALA A 95 14.01 16.46 -3.21
CA ALA A 95 13.48 15.76 -4.38
C ALA A 95 11.93 15.77 -4.49
N GLY A 96 11.21 16.22 -3.46
CA GLY A 96 9.75 16.17 -3.40
C GLY A 96 9.22 14.77 -3.09
N TYR A 97 8.00 14.46 -3.53
CA TYR A 97 7.44 13.12 -3.37
C TYR A 97 8.18 12.10 -4.25
N SER A 98 8.59 11.00 -3.64
CA SER A 98 9.22 9.89 -4.35
C SER A 98 8.17 9.16 -5.20
N GLY A 99 8.45 9.02 -6.48
CA GLY A 99 7.55 8.44 -7.48
C GLY A 99 7.81 9.03 -8.87
N SER A 100 7.62 8.23 -9.92
CA SER A 100 7.72 8.71 -11.30
C SER A 100 6.33 9.06 -11.82
N LEU A 101 6.11 10.31 -12.22
CA LEU A 101 4.83 10.78 -12.76
C LEU A 101 4.57 10.32 -14.20
N PHE A 102 5.60 9.90 -14.93
CA PHE A 102 5.53 9.67 -16.38
C PHE A 102 5.45 8.19 -16.77
N ALA A 103 5.32 7.28 -15.80
CA ALA A 103 5.35 5.84 -16.05
C ALA A 103 4.05 5.26 -16.65
N THR A 104 2.95 6.00 -16.62
CA THR A 104 1.60 5.51 -17.00
C THR A 104 1.16 5.90 -18.41
N GLY A 105 1.90 6.77 -19.09
CA GLY A 105 1.61 7.19 -20.47
C GLY A 105 1.89 6.09 -21.51
N PRO A 106 1.38 6.24 -22.74
CA PRO A 106 1.78 5.36 -23.84
C PRO A 106 3.30 5.45 -24.03
N TYR A 107 3.98 4.31 -23.97
CA TYR A 107 5.41 4.19 -24.17
C TYR A 107 5.67 3.48 -25.49
N GLU A 108 6.21 4.21 -26.45
CA GLU A 108 6.46 3.75 -27.81
C GLU A 108 7.93 3.40 -28.03
N LYS A 109 8.22 2.84 -29.20
CA LYS A 109 9.60 2.44 -29.55
C LYS A 109 10.55 3.64 -29.58
N ASP A 110 10.07 4.80 -30.00
CA ASP A 110 10.87 6.02 -30.07
C ASP A 110 11.23 6.52 -28.66
N ASP A 111 10.37 6.29 -27.65
CA ASP A 111 10.67 6.59 -26.24
C ASP A 111 11.77 5.68 -25.70
N GLU A 112 11.74 4.39 -26.06
CA GLU A 112 12.81 3.44 -25.70
C GLU A 112 14.15 3.84 -26.30
N GLU A 113 14.18 4.21 -27.59
CA GLU A 113 15.39 4.68 -28.26
C GLU A 113 15.92 5.98 -27.62
N ALA A 114 15.02 6.90 -27.25
CA ALA A 114 15.37 8.11 -26.53
C ALA A 114 15.99 7.80 -25.16
N ASP A 115 15.34 6.97 -24.35
CA ASP A 115 15.83 6.57 -23.02
C ASP A 115 17.19 5.90 -23.10
N GLN A 116 17.43 5.06 -24.11
CA GLN A 116 18.74 4.45 -24.34
C GLN A 116 19.82 5.50 -24.63
N ILE A 117 19.52 6.49 -25.48
CA ILE A 117 20.46 7.58 -25.82
C ILE A 117 20.75 8.42 -24.57
N TYR A 118 19.74 8.89 -23.84
CA TYR A 118 19.92 9.70 -22.64
C TYR A 118 20.69 8.94 -21.54
N ALA A 119 20.34 7.68 -21.30
CA ALA A 119 21.06 6.84 -20.35
C ALA A 119 22.53 6.62 -20.77
N SER A 120 22.83 6.55 -22.07
CA SER A 120 24.20 6.42 -22.56
C SER A 120 25.03 7.68 -22.29
N ILE A 121 24.41 8.85 -22.40
CA ILE A 121 25.04 10.14 -22.10
C ILE A 121 25.37 10.21 -20.61
N ASP A 122 24.42 9.91 -19.73
CA ASP A 122 24.63 9.92 -18.28
C ASP A 122 25.72 8.94 -17.86
N LYS A 123 25.70 7.71 -18.41
CA LYS A 123 26.76 6.71 -18.19
C LYS A 123 28.13 7.25 -18.58
N ARG A 124 28.26 7.84 -19.77
CA ARG A 124 29.51 8.44 -20.26
C ARG A 124 29.97 9.61 -19.38
N MET A 125 29.05 10.40 -18.85
CA MET A 125 29.38 11.49 -17.93
C MET A 125 29.93 10.96 -16.60
N ASP A 126 29.37 9.86 -16.10
CA ASP A 126 29.79 9.24 -14.85
C ASP A 126 31.10 8.43 -14.94
N GLU A 127 31.44 7.93 -16.13
CA GLU A 127 32.64 7.12 -16.41
C GLU A 127 33.94 7.75 -15.89
N ARG A 128 34.09 9.08 -16.00
CA ARG A 128 35.34 9.80 -15.65
C ARG A 128 35.88 9.50 -14.25
N ARG A 129 35.00 9.17 -13.29
CA ARG A 129 35.36 8.84 -11.90
C ARG A 129 34.67 7.59 -11.38
N LYS A 130 34.10 6.78 -12.27
CA LYS A 130 33.27 5.62 -11.91
C LYS A 130 34.03 4.66 -10.99
N ASP A 131 35.19 4.16 -11.43
CA ASP A 131 35.99 3.19 -10.67
C ASP A 131 36.35 3.68 -9.26
N HIS A 132 36.74 4.94 -9.12
CA HIS A 132 37.10 5.49 -7.81
C HIS A 132 35.87 5.66 -6.91
N ARG A 133 34.76 6.16 -7.46
CA ARG A 133 33.49 6.35 -6.75
C ARG A 133 32.94 5.01 -6.27
N GLU A 134 32.93 4.01 -7.14
CA GLU A 134 32.45 2.66 -6.85
C GLU A 134 33.34 1.96 -5.84
N LYS A 135 34.68 2.00 -5.98
CA LYS A 135 35.60 1.44 -4.98
C LYS A 135 35.41 2.07 -3.61
N LYS A 136 35.29 3.40 -3.55
CA LYS A 136 35.05 4.12 -2.28
C LYS A 136 33.71 3.73 -1.68
N LEU A 137 32.64 3.70 -2.47
CA LEU A 137 31.31 3.29 -2.04
C LEU A 137 31.30 1.84 -1.53
N GLN A 138 31.99 0.94 -2.23
CA GLN A 138 32.11 -0.46 -1.85
C GLN A 138 32.85 -0.62 -0.52
N ILE A 139 33.99 0.03 -0.35
CA ILE A 139 34.76 0.01 0.90
C ILE A 139 33.92 0.55 2.06
N GLN A 140 33.23 1.68 1.86
CA GLN A 140 32.34 2.27 2.85
C GLN A 140 31.15 1.36 3.20
N MET A 141 30.53 0.73 2.20
CA MET A 141 29.41 -0.18 2.42
C MET A 141 29.86 -1.43 3.19
N VAL A 142 31.04 -1.97 2.87
CA VAL A 142 31.63 -3.12 3.59
C VAL A 142 31.98 -2.74 5.01
N SER A 143 32.64 -1.60 5.24
CA SER A 143 32.97 -1.14 6.59
C SER A 143 31.72 -0.87 7.42
N PHE A 144 30.72 -0.20 6.85
CA PHE A 144 29.44 0.06 7.52
C PHE A 144 28.71 -1.23 7.90
N ARG A 145 28.64 -2.21 6.99
CA ARG A 145 28.02 -3.52 7.27
C ARG A 145 28.76 -4.31 8.35
N LYS A 146 30.10 -4.19 8.42
CA LYS A 146 30.91 -4.80 9.48
C LYS A 146 30.66 -4.13 10.84
N GLN A 147 30.58 -2.79 10.87
CA GLN A 147 30.39 -2.03 12.11
C GLN A 147 28.95 -2.09 12.64
N ARG A 148 27.95 -2.01 11.74
CA ARG A 148 26.52 -1.98 12.07
C ARG A 148 25.76 -2.93 11.14
N PRO A 149 25.85 -4.25 11.36
CA PRO A 149 25.10 -5.22 10.55
C PRO A 149 23.60 -5.02 10.73
N LYS A 150 22.81 -5.30 9.68
CA LYS A 150 21.35 -5.26 9.79
C LYS A 150 20.87 -6.32 10.78
N ILE A 151 19.79 -6.04 11.52
CA ILE A 151 19.21 -6.97 12.51
C ILE A 151 18.96 -8.35 11.89
N GLN A 152 18.34 -8.40 10.71
CA GLN A 152 18.10 -9.65 9.98
C GLN A 152 19.39 -10.43 9.63
N GLN A 153 20.51 -9.73 9.40
CA GLN A 153 21.81 -10.36 9.09
C GLN A 153 22.43 -11.00 10.34
N GLN A 154 22.28 -10.38 11.51
CA GLN A 154 22.75 -10.93 12.79
C GLN A 154 22.10 -12.28 13.13
N PHE A 155 20.82 -12.44 12.76
CA PHE A 155 20.06 -13.66 13.00
C PHE A 155 19.98 -14.59 11.78
N SER A 156 20.71 -14.29 10.70
CA SER A 156 20.66 -15.11 9.48
C SER A 156 21.11 -16.55 9.72
N ASP A 157 22.05 -16.75 10.64
CA ASP A 157 22.54 -18.08 11.01
C ASP A 157 21.57 -18.84 11.91
N LEU A 158 20.83 -18.14 12.78
CA LEU A 158 19.77 -18.75 13.60
C LEU A 158 18.54 -19.08 12.77
N LYS A 159 18.20 -18.26 11.78
CA LYS A 159 17.07 -18.51 10.86
C LYS A 159 17.29 -19.72 9.95
N ARG A 160 18.57 -20.07 9.69
CA ARG A 160 18.95 -21.23 8.85
C ARG A 160 19.05 -22.55 9.61
N LYS A 161 19.16 -22.50 10.94
CA LYS A 161 19.08 -23.67 11.81
C LYS A 161 17.63 -24.05 12.04
#